data_AF-A0A8D5U044-F1
#
_entry.id   AF-A0A8D5U044-F1
#
_cell.length_a   1.000
_cell.length_b   1.000
_cell.length_c   1.000
_cell.angle_alpha   90.00
_cell.angle_beta   90.00
_cell.angle_gamma   90.00
#
_symmetry.space_group_name_H-M   'P 1'
#
loop_
_entity.id
_entity.type
_entity.pdbx_description
1 polymer ?
#
loop_
_entity_poly.entity_id
_entity_poly.type
_entity_poly.pdbx_seq_one_letter_code
_entity_poly.pdbx_strand_id
1 'polypeptide(L)'
;MKLSKWGFLSGVFLWWFPLIGPAISGLIIAWTTRRNPESVGNALITSVVMSTITSLLAIYVIKIPLLGNLLSTFVIIMNVLGSALCMGLAYYVVRRTMITYATPEGAHIEFHTDSLDEARERISSMFGNTCSEPKYELHEDKVNGTMECLGKEIKYEITKELDGYRVVVNIET
;
A
#
# COMPACT_ATOMS: atom_id res chain seq x y z
N MET A 1 21.65 6.44 -41.00
CA MET A 1 21.55 5.38 -39.98
C MET A 1 20.07 5.19 -39.67
N LYS A 2 19.40 4.16 -40.24
CA LYS A 2 17.96 3.94 -40.06
C LYS A 2 17.73 3.33 -38.68
N LEU A 3 17.16 4.10 -37.75
CA LEU A 3 16.65 3.55 -36.49
C LEU A 3 15.57 2.51 -36.83
N SER A 4 15.86 1.24 -36.57
CA SER A 4 14.85 0.18 -36.63
C SER A 4 13.72 0.54 -35.65
N LYS A 5 12.47 0.56 -36.12
CA LYS A 5 11.28 0.80 -35.27
C LYS A 5 11.27 -0.11 -34.02
N TRP A 6 11.88 -1.29 -34.13
CA TRP A 6 12.03 -2.25 -33.03
C TRP A 6 13.05 -1.83 -31.97
N GLY A 7 14.12 -1.13 -32.34
CA GLY A 7 15.12 -0.63 -31.39
C GLY A 7 14.63 0.56 -30.55
N PHE A 8 13.73 1.37 -31.12
CA PHE A 8 13.06 2.45 -30.38
C PHE A 8 11.99 1.89 -29.43
N LEU A 9 11.16 0.95 -29.90
CA LEU A 9 10.16 0.27 -29.08
C LEU A 9 10.81 -0.51 -27.94
N SER A 10 11.92 -1.23 -28.19
CA SER A 10 12.63 -1.94 -27.13
C SER A 10 13.23 -0.98 -26.10
N GLY A 11 13.81 0.15 -26.52
CA GLY A 11 14.33 1.18 -25.61
C GLY A 11 13.25 1.78 -24.72
N VAL A 12 12.04 2.01 -25.23
CA VAL A 12 10.90 2.49 -24.44
C VAL A 12 10.37 1.39 -23.50
N PHE A 13 10.21 0.14 -23.95
CA PHE A 13 9.79 -0.95 -23.06
C PHE A 13 10.83 -1.25 -21.97
N LEU A 14 12.11 -1.14 -22.30
CA LEU A 14 13.22 -1.28 -21.36
C LEU A 14 13.38 -0.07 -20.44
N TRP A 15 12.89 1.11 -20.83
CA TRP A 15 12.81 2.28 -19.96
C TRP A 15 11.88 1.99 -18.78
N TRP A 16 10.71 1.40 -19.03
CA TRP A 16 9.72 1.19 -17.98
C TRP A 16 10.09 0.05 -17.01
N PHE A 17 10.86 -0.94 -17.45
CA PHE A 17 11.10 -2.16 -16.68
C PHE A 17 11.80 -1.94 -15.32
N PRO A 18 12.86 -1.12 -15.20
CA PRO A 18 13.53 -0.84 -13.93
C PRO A 18 12.71 0.03 -12.97
N LEU A 19 11.75 0.80 -13.48
CA LEU A 19 10.94 1.72 -12.68
C LEU A 19 9.61 1.08 -12.26
N ILE A 20 8.89 0.51 -13.22
CA ILE A 20 7.56 -0.06 -13.03
C ILE A 20 7.63 -1.44 -12.39
N GLY A 21 8.62 -2.28 -12.75
CA GLY A 21 8.73 -3.65 -12.22
C GLY A 21 8.87 -3.68 -10.70
N PRO A 22 9.87 -3.00 -10.12
CA PRO A 22 10.04 -2.92 -8.66
C PRO A 22 8.85 -2.23 -7.96
N ALA A 23 8.28 -1.19 -8.57
CA ALA A 23 7.13 -0.49 -8.00
C ALA A 23 5.88 -1.38 -7.93
N ILE A 24 5.52 -2.08 -9.02
CA ILE A 24 4.36 -2.99 -9.06
C ILE A 24 4.56 -4.16 -8.10
N SER A 25 5.72 -4.82 -8.15
CA SER A 25 5.99 -5.98 -7.31
C SER A 25 5.93 -5.64 -5.83
N GLY A 26 6.57 -4.56 -5.39
CA GLY A 26 6.48 -4.18 -3.98
C GLY A 26 5.12 -3.59 -3.59
N LEU A 27 4.34 -3.01 -4.51
CA LEU A 27 2.95 -2.64 -4.24
C LEU A 27 2.06 -3.89 -4.03
N ILE A 28 2.23 -4.92 -4.86
CA ILE A 28 1.53 -6.20 -4.69
C ILE A 28 1.91 -6.83 -3.35
N ILE A 29 3.21 -6.86 -3.01
CA ILE A 29 3.69 -7.42 -1.75
C ILE A 29 3.17 -6.63 -0.55
N ALA A 30 3.23 -5.30 -0.61
CA ALA A 30 2.69 -4.46 0.45
C ALA A 30 1.18 -4.67 0.63
N TRP A 31 0.43 -4.87 -0.46
CA TRP A 31 -0.99 -5.14 -0.40
C TRP A 31 -1.32 -6.52 0.17
N THR A 32 -0.61 -7.57 -0.26
CA THR A 32 -0.84 -8.95 0.21
C THR A 32 -0.36 -9.15 1.63
N THR A 33 0.71 -8.45 2.04
CA THR A 33 1.29 -8.59 3.37
C THR A 33 0.90 -7.46 4.33
N ARG A 34 -0.03 -6.57 3.97
CA ARG A 34 -0.36 -5.34 4.75
C ARG A 34 -0.61 -5.54 6.25
N ARG A 35 -1.04 -6.75 6.63
CA ARG A 35 -1.37 -7.16 8.01
C ARG A 35 -0.17 -7.74 8.78
N ASN A 36 0.99 -7.87 8.16
CA ASN A 36 2.20 -8.41 8.76
C ASN A 36 3.20 -7.28 9.07
N PRO A 37 3.76 -7.18 10.29
CA PRO A 37 4.82 -6.22 10.63
C PRO A 37 6.03 -6.28 9.72
N GLU A 38 6.34 -7.45 9.18
CA GLU A 38 7.48 -7.64 8.29
C GLU A 38 7.20 -7.20 6.85
N SER A 39 5.98 -6.75 6.52
CA SER A 39 5.55 -6.38 5.16
C SER A 39 6.41 -5.30 4.52
N VAL A 40 6.73 -4.26 5.29
CA VAL A 40 7.57 -3.15 4.81
C VAL A 40 9.00 -3.65 4.57
N GLY A 41 9.54 -4.47 5.47
CA GLY A 41 10.87 -5.08 5.34
C GLY A 41 10.97 -6.05 4.17
N ASN A 42 9.95 -6.89 3.97
CA ASN A 42 9.86 -7.82 2.84
C ASN A 42 9.70 -7.08 1.51
N ALA A 43 8.90 -6.01 1.45
CA ALA A 43 8.81 -5.15 0.27
C ALA A 43 10.18 -4.52 -0.06
N LEU A 44 10.92 -4.11 0.98
CA LEU A 44 12.28 -3.57 0.89
C LEU A 44 13.26 -4.58 0.27
N ILE A 45 13.35 -5.78 0.85
CA ILE A 45 14.23 -6.86 0.38
C ILE A 45 13.87 -7.22 -1.06
N THR A 46 12.58 -7.37 -1.35
CA THR A 46 12.15 -7.76 -2.69
C THR A 46 12.45 -6.67 -3.71
N SER A 47 12.26 -5.40 -3.35
CA SER A 47 12.61 -4.27 -4.21
C SER A 47 14.11 -4.25 -4.53
N VAL A 48 14.98 -4.45 -3.54
CA VAL A 48 16.44 -4.50 -3.73
C VAL A 48 16.85 -5.69 -4.62
N VAL A 49 16.30 -6.87 -4.37
CA VAL A 49 16.58 -8.07 -5.17
C VAL A 49 16.13 -7.86 -6.61
N MET A 50 14.90 -7.37 -6.82
CA MET A 50 14.36 -7.19 -8.16
C MET A 50 15.09 -6.09 -8.93
N SER A 51 15.44 -5.00 -8.26
CA SER A 51 16.29 -3.92 -8.79
C SER A 51 17.68 -4.43 -9.21
N THR A 52 18.27 -5.34 -8.44
CA THR A 52 19.56 -5.95 -8.76
C THR A 52 19.44 -6.86 -9.99
N ILE A 53 18.40 -7.69 -10.06
CA ILE A 53 18.15 -8.59 -11.19
C ILE A 53 17.87 -7.79 -12.48
N THR A 54 17.05 -6.74 -12.41
CA THR A 54 16.76 -5.88 -13.57
C THR A 54 18.00 -5.12 -14.03
N SER A 55 18.83 -4.64 -13.11
CA SER A 55 20.12 -4.01 -13.43
C SER A 55 21.06 -4.97 -14.17
N LEU A 56 21.19 -6.21 -13.66
CA LEU A 56 22.05 -7.22 -14.27
C LEU A 56 21.56 -7.61 -15.67
N LEU A 57 20.25 -7.80 -15.86
CA LEU A 57 19.66 -8.08 -17.17
C LEU A 57 19.89 -6.92 -18.15
N ALA A 58 19.66 -5.68 -17.71
CA ALA A 58 19.85 -4.50 -18.55
C ALA A 58 21.31 -4.28 -18.95
N ILE A 59 22.28 -4.53 -18.06
CA ILE A 59 23.70 -4.30 -18.31
C ILE A 59 24.35 -5.44 -19.12
N TYR A 60 24.07 -6.70 -18.76
CA TYR A 60 24.80 -7.84 -19.31
C TYR A 60 24.10 -8.54 -20.47
N VAL A 61 22.77 -8.60 -20.46
CA VAL A 61 21.99 -9.33 -21.49
C VAL A 61 21.58 -8.39 -22.62
N ILE A 62 21.17 -7.17 -22.27
CA ILE A 62 20.62 -6.19 -23.21
C ILE A 62 21.69 -5.15 -23.53
N LYS A 63 22.69 -5.53 -24.31
CA LYS A 63 23.68 -4.59 -24.83
C LYS A 63 23.01 -3.65 -25.83
N ILE A 64 22.47 -2.52 -25.37
CA ILE A 64 21.98 -1.43 -26.23
C ILE A 64 23.20 -0.57 -26.61
N PRO A 65 23.69 -0.63 -27.87
CA PRO A 65 24.90 0.10 -28.27
C PRO A 65 24.70 1.63 -28.31
N LEU A 66 23.48 2.13 -28.16
CA LEU A 66 23.14 3.56 -28.31
C LEU A 66 23.57 4.43 -27.12
N LEU A 67 23.70 3.89 -25.91
CA LEU A 67 23.93 4.68 -24.70
C LEU A 67 25.23 4.38 -23.95
N GLY A 68 26.01 3.36 -24.35
CA GLY A 68 27.30 3.05 -23.71
C GLY A 68 27.24 3.04 -22.17
N ASN A 69 28.18 3.72 -21.50
CA ASN A 69 28.26 3.83 -20.03
C ASN A 69 27.21 4.77 -19.38
N LEU A 70 26.45 5.53 -20.18
CA LEU A 70 25.35 6.36 -19.67
C LEU A 70 24.13 5.52 -19.31
N LEU A 71 23.91 4.39 -20.01
CA LEU A 71 22.80 3.47 -19.74
C LEU A 71 22.89 2.90 -18.32
N SER A 72 24.08 2.45 -17.90
CA SER A 72 24.32 1.84 -16.59
C SER A 72 24.10 2.84 -15.45
N THR A 73 24.64 4.06 -15.57
CA THR A 73 24.43 5.13 -14.59
C THR A 73 22.94 5.49 -14.47
N PHE A 74 22.25 5.60 -15.60
CA PHE A 74 20.82 5.92 -15.62
C PHE A 74 19.95 4.81 -15.00
N VAL A 75 20.25 3.53 -15.31
CA VAL A 75 19.53 2.38 -14.72
C VAL A 75 19.66 2.36 -13.21
N ILE A 76 20.85 2.66 -12.66
CA ILE A 76 21.08 2.74 -11.22
C ILE A 76 20.20 3.84 -10.59
N ILE A 77 20.20 5.05 -11.16
CA ILE A 77 19.39 6.17 -10.66
C ILE A 77 17.90 5.80 -10.66
N MET A 78 17.41 5.23 -11.76
CA MET A 78 16.00 4.86 -11.89
C MET A 78 15.59 3.76 -10.92
N ASN A 79 16.47 2.81 -10.64
CA ASN A 79 16.24 1.77 -9.66
C ASN A 79 16.18 2.31 -8.22
N VAL A 80 17.04 3.28 -7.87
CA VAL A 80 16.98 3.96 -6.57
C VAL A 80 15.65 4.72 -6.42
N LEU A 81 15.26 5.47 -7.44
CA LEU A 81 13.98 6.19 -7.45
C LEU A 81 12.78 5.24 -7.39
N GLY A 82 12.81 4.16 -8.17
CA GLY A 82 11.76 3.13 -8.16
C GLY A 82 11.62 2.44 -6.80
N SER A 83 12.75 2.17 -6.13
CA SER A 83 12.76 1.59 -4.78
C SER A 83 12.19 2.55 -3.74
N ALA A 84 12.56 3.83 -3.80
CA ALA A 84 12.03 4.86 -2.91
C ALA A 84 10.52 5.06 -3.09
N LEU A 85 10.05 5.10 -4.34
CA LEU A 85 8.60 5.15 -4.65
C LEU A 85 7.87 3.91 -4.14
N CYS A 86 8.48 2.73 -4.30
CA CYS A 86 7.93 1.48 -3.81
C CYS A 86 7.74 1.47 -2.29
N MET A 87 8.76 1.91 -1.54
CA MET A 87 8.66 2.06 -0.08
C MET A 87 7.58 3.06 0.32
N GLY A 88 7.52 4.22 -0.34
CA GLY A 88 6.52 5.25 -0.06
C GLY A 88 5.09 4.75 -0.28
N LEU A 89 4.87 4.04 -1.39
CA LEU A 89 3.58 3.42 -1.69
C LEU A 89 3.24 2.30 -0.70
N ALA A 90 4.20 1.44 -0.35
CA ALA A 90 3.98 0.39 0.64
C ALA A 90 3.60 0.98 2.00
N TYR A 91 4.32 2.01 2.46
CA TYR A 91 4.02 2.71 3.70
C TYR A 91 2.63 3.34 3.68
N TYR A 92 2.27 4.02 2.58
CA TYR A 92 0.94 4.61 2.41
C TYR A 92 -0.15 3.53 2.41
N VAL A 93 0.05 2.43 1.69
CA VAL A 93 -0.91 1.33 1.61
C VAL A 93 -1.16 0.72 2.98
N VAL A 94 -0.11 0.48 3.76
CA VAL A 94 -0.19 -0.15 5.08
C VAL A 94 -0.80 0.79 6.12
N ARG A 95 -0.48 2.09 6.10
CA ARG A 95 -0.86 3.01 7.21
C ARG A 95 -2.00 3.98 6.93
N ARG A 96 -2.27 4.33 5.67
CA ARG A 96 -3.17 5.45 5.33
C ARG A 96 -4.34 5.04 4.45
N THR A 97 -4.43 3.78 4.01
CA THR A 97 -5.55 3.34 3.18
C THR A 97 -6.82 3.17 4.00
N MET A 98 -7.91 3.73 3.49
CA MET A 98 -9.27 3.41 3.92
C MET A 98 -9.88 2.51 2.85
N ILE A 99 -10.40 1.36 3.26
CA ILE A 99 -11.03 0.39 2.39
C ILE A 99 -12.51 0.36 2.75
N THR A 100 -13.34 0.73 1.80
CA THR A 100 -14.79 0.66 1.94
C THR A 100 -15.34 -0.32 0.91
N TYR A 101 -16.12 -1.29 1.35
CA TYR A 101 -16.84 -2.20 0.46
C TYR A 101 -18.27 -2.41 0.96
N ALA A 102 -19.21 -2.46 0.02
CA ALA A 102 -20.61 -2.73 0.28
C ALA A 102 -20.93 -4.17 -0.13
N THR A 103 -21.53 -4.93 0.78
CA THR A 103 -22.06 -6.27 0.56
C THR A 103 -23.59 -6.23 0.65
N PRO A 104 -24.31 -7.27 0.20
CA PRO A 104 -25.75 -7.38 0.42
C PRO A 104 -26.14 -7.41 1.91
N GLU A 105 -25.21 -7.79 2.78
CA GLU A 105 -25.40 -7.90 4.24
C GLU A 105 -25.11 -6.59 4.97
N GLY A 106 -24.35 -5.67 4.36
CA GLY A 106 -23.93 -4.46 5.04
C GLY A 106 -22.91 -3.60 4.30
N ALA A 107 -22.42 -2.58 4.98
CA ALA A 107 -21.25 -1.83 4.55
C ALA A 107 -20.09 -2.07 5.53
N HIS A 108 -18.90 -2.28 4.99
CA HIS A 108 -17.68 -2.49 5.75
C HIS A 108 -16.69 -1.39 5.44
N ILE A 109 -16.11 -0.83 6.49
CA ILE A 109 -15.11 0.22 6.40
C ILE A 109 -13.91 -0.19 7.27
N GLU A 110 -12.73 -0.32 6.66
CA GLU A 110 -11.47 -0.62 7.34
C GLU A 110 -10.50 0.55 7.16
N PHE A 111 -9.91 1.05 8.25
CA PHE A 111 -8.86 2.08 8.18
C PHE A 111 -7.85 1.96 9.32
N HIS A 112 -6.65 2.49 9.11
CA HIS A 112 -5.61 2.58 10.14
C HIS A 112 -5.49 4.00 10.71
N THR A 113 -5.09 4.06 11.98
CA THR A 113 -4.85 5.29 12.75
C THR A 113 -3.59 5.14 13.60
N ASP A 114 -2.92 6.24 13.90
CA ASP A 114 -1.68 6.23 14.67
C ASP A 114 -1.97 6.18 16.18
N SER A 115 -3.18 6.55 16.62
CA SER A 115 -3.58 6.53 18.03
C SER A 115 -5.06 6.16 18.23
N LEU A 116 -5.39 5.72 19.44
CA LEU A 116 -6.76 5.38 19.82
C LEU A 116 -7.66 6.63 19.88
N ASP A 117 -7.10 7.79 20.18
CA ASP A 117 -7.83 9.07 20.16
C ASP A 117 -8.16 9.49 18.72
N GLU A 118 -7.21 9.34 17.78
CA GLU A 118 -7.45 9.58 16.35
C GLU A 118 -8.52 8.61 15.80
N ALA A 119 -8.51 7.34 16.23
CA ALA A 119 -9.56 6.39 15.87
C ALA A 119 -10.95 6.87 16.33
N ARG A 120 -11.07 7.30 17.58
CA ARG A 120 -12.33 7.82 18.14
C ARG A 120 -12.79 9.09 17.45
N GLU A 121 -11.88 10.03 17.21
CA GLU A 121 -12.18 11.28 16.49
C GLU A 121 -12.68 11.00 15.07
N ARG A 122 -12.04 10.08 14.35
CA ARG A 122 -12.42 9.72 12.98
C ARG A 122 -13.78 9.02 12.92
N ILE A 123 -14.06 8.11 13.85
CA ILE A 123 -15.39 7.49 14.00
C ILE A 123 -16.43 8.57 14.32
N SER A 124 -16.14 9.46 15.26
CA SER A 124 -17.06 10.53 15.67
C SER A 124 -17.34 11.53 14.56
N SER A 125 -16.37 11.85 13.71
CA SER A 125 -16.57 12.75 12.57
C SER A 125 -17.36 12.09 11.43
N MET A 126 -17.26 10.76 11.27
CA MET A 126 -18.06 10.01 10.30
C MET A 126 -19.54 9.85 10.73
N PHE A 127 -19.81 9.68 12.02
CA PHE A 127 -21.13 9.24 12.51
C PHE A 127 -21.76 10.13 13.59
N GLY A 128 -21.01 11.00 14.26
CA GLY A 128 -21.38 11.65 15.53
C GLY A 128 -22.55 12.62 15.50
N ASN A 129 -22.96 13.12 14.32
CA ASN A 129 -24.14 14.00 14.22
C ASN A 129 -25.45 13.24 14.02
N THR A 130 -25.39 11.95 13.67
CA THR A 130 -26.55 11.16 13.23
C THR A 130 -26.82 9.96 14.13
N CYS A 131 -25.92 9.68 15.08
CA CYS A 131 -25.89 8.45 15.85
C CYS A 131 -25.91 8.72 17.36
N SER A 132 -26.36 7.74 18.11
CA SER A 132 -26.29 7.71 19.58
C SER A 132 -24.85 7.65 20.09
N GLU A 133 -24.66 7.99 21.37
CA GLU A 133 -23.35 7.87 22.01
C GLU A 133 -22.83 6.42 21.93
N PRO A 134 -21.57 6.24 21.50
CA PRO A 134 -20.98 4.92 21.39
C PRO A 134 -20.86 4.23 22.75
N LYS A 135 -21.33 2.98 22.82
CA LYS A 135 -21.03 2.07 23.93
C LYS A 135 -19.73 1.36 23.66
N TYR A 136 -18.82 1.30 24.64
CA TYR A 136 -17.51 0.68 24.49
C TYR A 136 -17.39 -0.56 25.37
N GLU A 137 -16.87 -1.63 24.80
CA GLU A 137 -16.41 -2.83 25.51
C GLU A 137 -14.89 -2.94 25.35
N LEU A 138 -14.18 -2.83 26.46
CA LEU A 138 -12.72 -2.96 26.51
C LEU A 138 -12.33 -4.43 26.70
N HIS A 139 -11.47 -4.92 25.83
CA HIS A 139 -10.76 -6.18 25.97
C HIS A 139 -9.24 -5.91 25.99
N GLU A 140 -8.43 -6.92 26.35
CA GLU A 140 -6.98 -6.75 26.50
C GLU A 140 -6.29 -6.21 25.22
N ASP A 141 -6.69 -6.69 24.04
CA ASP A 141 -6.05 -6.33 22.76
C ASP A 141 -6.96 -5.57 21.79
N LYS A 142 -8.21 -5.30 22.18
CA LYS A 142 -9.22 -4.69 21.30
C LYS A 142 -10.22 -3.84 22.08
N VAL A 143 -10.72 -2.80 21.42
CA VAL A 143 -11.87 -2.02 21.88
C VAL A 143 -13.00 -2.24 20.90
N ASN A 144 -14.07 -2.86 21.37
CA ASN A 144 -15.30 -2.95 20.60
C ASN A 144 -16.17 -1.75 20.94
N GLY A 145 -16.93 -1.26 19.98
CA GLY A 145 -18.00 -0.34 20.28
C GLY A 145 -19.20 -0.51 19.37
N THR A 146 -20.34 -0.11 19.90
CA THR A 146 -21.62 -0.16 19.20
C THR A 146 -22.28 1.20 19.29
N MET A 147 -22.86 1.63 18.19
CA MET A 147 -23.68 2.84 18.12
C MET A 147 -24.93 2.56 17.29
N GLU A 148 -26.03 3.17 17.68
CA GLU A 148 -27.28 3.10 16.93
C GLU A 148 -27.44 4.37 16.09
N CYS A 149 -27.69 4.19 14.80
CA CYS A 149 -27.83 5.25 13.81
C CYS A 149 -29.11 5.00 13.00
N LEU A 150 -30.11 5.88 13.10
CA LEU A 150 -31.35 5.80 12.31
C LEU A 150 -32.02 4.40 12.35
N GLY A 151 -31.99 3.73 13.51
CA GLY A 151 -32.55 2.38 13.70
C GLY A 151 -31.68 1.23 13.19
N LYS A 152 -30.42 1.50 12.81
CA LYS A 152 -29.42 0.48 12.45
C LYS A 152 -28.29 0.44 13.48
N GLU A 153 -27.83 -0.77 13.78
CA GLU A 153 -26.68 -0.97 14.66
C GLU A 153 -25.39 -0.92 13.83
N ILE A 154 -24.51 0.01 14.21
CA ILE A 154 -23.14 0.07 13.69
C ILE A 154 -22.22 -0.51 14.75
N LYS A 155 -21.52 -1.59 14.41
CA LYS A 155 -20.52 -2.23 15.24
C LYS A 155 -19.15 -1.84 14.73
N TYR A 156 -18.25 -1.45 15.61
CA TYR A 156 -16.87 -1.21 15.23
C TYR A 156 -15.89 -1.87 16.19
N GLU A 157 -14.76 -2.29 15.66
CA GLU A 157 -13.67 -2.93 16.39
C GLU A 157 -12.39 -2.13 16.14
N ILE A 158 -11.72 -1.74 17.21
CA ILE A 158 -10.40 -1.11 17.21
C ILE A 158 -9.40 -2.15 17.73
N THR A 159 -8.63 -2.74 16.83
CA THR A 159 -7.57 -3.70 17.16
C THR A 159 -6.22 -2.99 17.16
N LYS A 160 -5.37 -3.24 18.16
CA LYS A 160 -3.98 -2.76 18.11
C LYS A 160 -3.21 -3.54 17.04
N GLU A 161 -2.61 -2.86 16.07
CA GLU A 161 -1.78 -3.45 15.03
C GLU A 161 -0.52 -2.62 14.80
N LEU A 162 0.65 -3.26 14.82
CA LEU A 162 1.95 -2.59 14.57
C LEU A 162 2.18 -1.43 15.54
N ASP A 163 2.54 -0.25 15.00
CA ASP A 163 2.71 1.01 15.71
C ASP A 163 1.40 1.81 15.83
N GLY A 164 0.24 1.23 15.51
CA GLY A 164 -1.04 1.94 15.47
C GLY A 164 -2.25 1.08 15.78
N TYR A 165 -3.40 1.50 15.25
CA TYR A 165 -4.69 0.89 15.48
C TYR A 165 -5.44 0.69 14.17
N ARG A 166 -5.92 -0.53 13.96
CA ARG A 166 -6.85 -0.88 12.88
C ARG A 166 -8.27 -0.70 13.40
N VAL A 167 -9.07 0.04 12.64
CA VAL A 167 -10.49 0.21 12.90
C VAL A 167 -11.28 -0.51 11.82
N VAL A 168 -12.18 -1.39 12.22
CA VAL A 168 -13.14 -2.07 11.34
C VAL A 168 -14.53 -1.63 11.77
N VAL A 169 -15.29 -1.02 10.87
CA VAL A 169 -16.68 -0.63 11.08
C VAL A 169 -17.57 -1.50 10.19
N ASN A 170 -18.55 -2.13 10.81
CA ASN A 170 -19.56 -2.96 10.18
C ASN A 170 -20.94 -2.31 10.38
N ILE A 171 -21.60 -2.01 9.27
CA ILE A 171 -22.96 -1.47 9.25
C ILE A 171 -23.86 -2.60 8.77
N GLU A 172 -24.62 -3.20 9.69
CA GLU A 172 -25.58 -4.27 9.35
C GLU A 172 -26.84 -3.64 8.70
N THR A 173 -27.34 -4.27 7.63
CA THR A 173 -28.44 -3.69 6.82
C THR A 173 -29.81 -4.08 7.31
#